data_AF-A0A1Q7PLM0-F1
#
_entry.id   AF-A0A1Q7PLM0-F1
#
_cell.length_a   1.000
_cell.length_b   1.000
_cell.length_c   1.000
_cell.angle_alpha   90.00
_cell.angle_beta   90.00
_cell.angle_gamma   90.00
#
_symmetry.space_group_name_H-M   'P 1'
#
loop_
_entity.id
_entity.type
_entity.pdbx_description
1 polymer ?
#
loop_
_entity_poly.entity_id
_entity_poly.type
_entity_poly.pdbx_seq_one_letter_code
_entity_poly.pdbx_strand_id
1 'polypeptide(L)'
;MADIAKRLSTNIAGNFFVDATCINCDTCRQLAPKSFVENGEYSSVYRQPETEAENFQAYQALLACPVGSIGALVPDKTVMRAATESFPMLIEREGARLGAPGAGGGESEVFYNGFNSEKSFGANSYFIRHPDGNWLVDAPRYMKKLVDTFERMGGITYIFLTHEDDIGDAPRYAKHFGAKRIIHRADADAQPDAEWIIDGLDTVEASPDFRIIPVPGHTDGSMALLYRNRYLFTGDHMAWD
;
A
#
# COMPACT_ATOMS: atom_id res chain seq x y z
N MET A 1 -8.49 -13.04 -10.65
CA MET A 1 -8.96 -12.14 -11.74
C MET A 1 -10.46 -12.17 -11.70
N ALA A 2 -11.09 -11.03 -11.94
CA ALA A 2 -12.52 -10.90 -11.83
C ALA A 2 -13.27 -11.84 -12.78
N ASP A 3 -14.37 -12.39 -12.30
CA ASP A 3 -15.23 -13.31 -13.01
C ASP A 3 -16.54 -12.60 -13.38
N ILE A 4 -16.80 -12.49 -14.69
CA ILE A 4 -18.02 -11.87 -15.20
C ILE A 4 -19.29 -12.59 -14.75
N ALA A 5 -19.22 -13.91 -14.52
CA ALA A 5 -20.34 -14.70 -14.01
C ALA A 5 -20.70 -14.34 -12.56
N LYS A 6 -19.78 -13.71 -11.81
CA LYS A 6 -19.95 -13.25 -10.43
C LYS A 6 -20.16 -11.74 -10.32
N ARG A 7 -20.35 -11.04 -11.44
CA ARG A 7 -20.58 -9.59 -11.45
C ARG A 7 -21.77 -9.21 -10.54
N LEU A 8 -21.54 -8.29 -9.63
CA LEU A 8 -22.58 -7.83 -8.70
C LEU A 8 -23.66 -7.04 -9.45
N SER A 9 -24.93 -7.22 -9.07
CA SER A 9 -26.08 -6.47 -9.60
C SER A 9 -26.05 -4.99 -9.21
N THR A 10 -25.27 -4.64 -8.20
CA THR A 10 -25.05 -3.27 -7.72
C THR A 10 -24.19 -2.42 -8.65
N ASN A 11 -23.45 -3.03 -9.58
CA ASN A 11 -22.72 -2.29 -10.61
C ASN A 11 -23.68 -1.68 -11.63
N ILE A 12 -23.45 -0.43 -11.99
CA ILE A 12 -24.07 0.11 -13.21
C ILE A 12 -23.53 -0.59 -14.47
N ALA A 13 -24.30 -0.52 -15.55
CA ALA A 13 -23.87 -1.08 -16.85
C ALA A 13 -22.62 -0.35 -17.39
N GLY A 14 -21.68 -1.10 -17.96
CA GLY A 14 -20.50 -0.53 -18.62
C GLY A 14 -19.29 -1.45 -18.61
N ASN A 15 -18.13 -0.89 -18.95
CA ASN A 15 -16.91 -1.65 -19.16
C ASN A 15 -16.34 -2.22 -17.85
N PHE A 16 -16.25 -1.38 -16.82
CA PHE A 16 -15.75 -1.80 -15.51
C PHE A 16 -16.84 -2.41 -14.66
N PHE A 17 -16.48 -3.41 -13.87
CA PHE A 17 -17.38 -4.05 -12.91
C PHE A 17 -16.61 -4.60 -11.71
N VAL A 18 -17.31 -4.76 -10.59
CA VAL A 18 -16.84 -5.51 -9.41
C VAL A 18 -17.61 -6.82 -9.31
N ASP A 19 -16.93 -7.91 -8.99
CA ASP A 19 -17.54 -9.22 -8.76
C ASP A 19 -17.70 -9.55 -7.26
N ALA A 20 -18.42 -10.63 -6.96
CA ALA A 20 -18.73 -11.08 -5.61
C ALA A 20 -17.54 -11.65 -4.82
N THR A 21 -16.32 -11.64 -5.37
CA THR A 21 -15.10 -11.95 -4.60
C THR A 21 -14.51 -10.74 -3.89
N CYS A 22 -15.11 -9.55 -4.07
CA CYS A 22 -14.72 -8.34 -3.36
C CYS A 22 -14.84 -8.52 -1.83
N ILE A 23 -13.84 -8.00 -1.10
CA ILE A 23 -13.74 -8.06 0.37
C ILE A 23 -13.94 -6.69 1.04
N ASN A 24 -14.52 -5.73 0.32
CA ASN A 24 -14.77 -4.36 0.78
C ASN A 24 -13.56 -3.56 1.32
N CYS A 25 -12.32 -3.90 0.97
CA CYS A 25 -11.07 -3.27 1.45
C CYS A 25 -10.82 -1.78 1.12
N ASP A 26 -11.81 -1.03 0.60
CA ASP A 26 -11.72 0.40 0.27
C ASP A 26 -10.72 0.84 -0.84
N THR A 27 -9.72 0.04 -1.21
CA THR A 27 -8.63 0.42 -2.15
C THR A 27 -9.12 1.10 -3.44
N CYS A 28 -10.19 0.57 -4.05
CA CYS A 28 -10.72 1.11 -5.30
C CYS A 28 -11.38 2.48 -5.15
N ARG A 29 -11.95 2.76 -3.98
CA ARG A 29 -12.59 4.04 -3.65
C ARG A 29 -11.56 5.10 -3.32
N GLN A 30 -10.41 4.71 -2.76
CA GLN A 30 -9.28 5.61 -2.56
C GLN A 30 -8.65 6.05 -3.91
N LEU A 31 -8.46 5.10 -4.83
CA LEU A 31 -7.77 5.36 -6.09
C LEU A 31 -8.67 5.96 -7.18
N ALA A 32 -9.95 5.57 -7.21
CA ALA A 32 -10.92 6.01 -8.21
C ALA A 32 -12.29 6.34 -7.58
N PRO A 33 -12.37 7.32 -6.65
CA PRO A 33 -13.60 7.67 -5.92
C PRO A 33 -14.74 8.17 -6.83
N LYS A 34 -14.41 8.62 -8.03
CA LYS A 34 -15.40 9.04 -9.04
C LYS A 34 -16.11 7.88 -9.74
N SER A 35 -15.64 6.65 -9.55
CA SER A 35 -16.14 5.45 -10.23
C SER A 35 -16.64 4.39 -9.27
N PHE A 36 -15.98 4.23 -8.11
CA PHE A 36 -16.30 3.19 -7.12
C PHE A 36 -16.89 3.77 -5.84
N VAL A 37 -17.88 3.08 -5.29
CA VAL A 37 -18.52 3.40 -4.00
C VAL A 37 -18.72 2.13 -3.19
N GLU A 38 -18.87 2.28 -1.89
CA GLU A 38 -19.28 1.20 -1.00
C GLU A 38 -20.76 0.87 -1.24
N ASN A 39 -21.08 -0.43 -1.22
CA ASN A 39 -22.43 -0.93 -1.35
C ASN A 39 -22.59 -2.23 -0.56
N GLY A 40 -22.95 -2.08 0.72
CA GLY A 40 -23.04 -3.21 1.65
C GLY A 40 -21.68 -3.85 1.87
N GLU A 41 -21.60 -5.17 1.72
CA GLU A 41 -20.37 -5.96 1.92
C GLU A 41 -19.37 -5.86 0.76
N TYR A 42 -19.60 -4.99 -0.21
CA TYR A 42 -18.79 -4.89 -1.42
C TYR A 42 -18.54 -3.45 -1.84
N SER A 43 -17.54 -3.26 -2.70
CA SER A 43 -17.51 -2.08 -3.57
C SER A 43 -18.29 -2.34 -4.86
N SER A 44 -18.80 -1.27 -5.47
CA SER A 44 -19.51 -1.35 -6.75
C SER A 44 -19.13 -0.19 -7.67
N VAL A 45 -19.22 -0.40 -8.98
CA VAL A 45 -19.10 0.69 -9.95
C VAL A 45 -20.42 1.46 -9.98
N TYR A 46 -20.44 2.68 -9.44
CA TYR A 46 -21.62 3.56 -9.46
C TYR A 46 -21.65 4.50 -10.67
N ARG A 47 -20.47 4.80 -11.21
CA ARG A 47 -20.27 5.60 -12.42
C ARG A 47 -19.11 5.00 -13.22
N GLN A 48 -19.28 4.85 -14.52
CA GLN A 48 -18.21 4.41 -15.40
C GLN A 48 -17.25 5.60 -15.61
N PRO A 49 -15.95 5.37 -15.75
CA PRO A 49 -15.02 6.45 -16.09
C PRO A 49 -15.36 7.04 -17.46
N GLU A 50 -15.47 8.36 -17.53
CA GLU A 50 -15.87 9.08 -18.76
C GLU A 50 -14.70 9.85 -19.38
N THR A 51 -13.68 10.16 -18.59
CA THR A 51 -12.47 10.88 -19.01
C THR A 51 -11.25 9.97 -19.04
N GLU A 52 -10.22 10.36 -19.80
CA GLU A 52 -8.93 9.63 -19.83
C GLU A 52 -8.33 9.48 -18.43
N ALA A 53 -8.40 10.53 -17.60
CA ALA A 53 -7.91 10.50 -16.23
C ALA A 53 -8.69 9.53 -15.33
N GLU A 54 -10.02 9.52 -15.41
CA GLU A 54 -10.86 8.58 -14.67
C GLU A 54 -10.63 7.13 -15.13
N ASN A 55 -10.43 6.91 -16.43
CA ASN A 55 -10.14 5.58 -16.97
C ASN A 55 -8.79 5.06 -16.47
N PHE A 56 -7.77 5.92 -16.47
CA PHE A 56 -6.46 5.61 -15.90
C PHE A 56 -6.55 5.25 -14.40
N GLN A 57 -7.28 6.03 -13.61
CA GLN A 57 -7.52 5.75 -12.19
C GLN A 57 -8.29 4.44 -11.96
N ALA A 58 -9.28 4.11 -12.80
CA ALA A 58 -9.99 2.85 -12.73
C ALA A 58 -9.07 1.63 -12.99
N TYR A 59 -8.10 1.76 -13.91
CA TYR A 59 -7.06 0.75 -14.09
C TYR A 59 -6.09 0.67 -12.90
N GLN A 60 -5.75 1.79 -12.26
CA GLN A 60 -4.96 1.76 -11.02
C GLN A 60 -5.70 1.01 -9.90
N ALA A 61 -7.00 1.29 -9.72
CA ALA A 61 -7.85 0.56 -8.78
C ALA A 61 -7.91 -0.96 -9.11
N LEU A 62 -8.06 -1.31 -10.39
CA LEU A 62 -8.06 -2.70 -10.85
C LEU A 62 -6.75 -3.43 -10.48
N LEU A 63 -5.61 -2.78 -10.72
CA LEU A 63 -4.28 -3.36 -10.47
C LEU A 63 -3.95 -3.44 -8.96
N ALA A 64 -4.45 -2.49 -8.17
CA ALA A 64 -4.27 -2.45 -6.73
C ALA A 64 -5.23 -3.39 -5.97
N CYS A 65 -6.33 -3.82 -6.58
CA CYS A 65 -7.30 -4.71 -5.95
C CYS A 65 -6.62 -6.02 -5.47
N PRO A 66 -6.67 -6.34 -4.17
CA PRO A 66 -5.90 -7.45 -3.58
C PRO A 66 -6.40 -8.81 -4.06
N VAL A 67 -7.73 -8.96 -4.11
CA VAL A 67 -8.43 -10.18 -4.55
C VAL A 67 -8.71 -10.19 -6.07
N GLY A 68 -8.38 -9.09 -6.75
CA GLY A 68 -8.59 -8.95 -8.19
C GLY A 68 -10.05 -9.04 -8.62
N SER A 69 -10.99 -8.54 -7.81
CA SER A 69 -12.44 -8.55 -8.04
C SER A 69 -12.94 -7.50 -9.03
N ILE A 70 -12.06 -6.59 -9.45
CA ILE A 70 -12.38 -5.55 -10.43
C ILE A 70 -12.02 -6.06 -11.83
N GLY A 71 -12.98 -6.04 -12.74
CA GLY A 71 -12.82 -6.45 -14.12
C GLY A 71 -13.10 -5.33 -15.11
N ALA A 72 -12.61 -5.50 -16.34
CA ALA A 72 -12.97 -4.70 -17.51
C ALA A 72 -13.40 -5.65 -18.64
N LEU A 73 -14.59 -5.46 -19.20
CA LEU A 73 -15.14 -6.31 -20.27
C LEU A 73 -14.28 -6.27 -21.54
N VAL A 74 -13.83 -5.08 -21.90
CA VAL A 74 -12.91 -4.81 -23.02
C VAL A 74 -11.71 -4.05 -22.45
N PRO A 75 -10.63 -4.74 -22.06
CA PRO A 75 -9.45 -4.09 -21.51
C PRO A 75 -8.69 -3.26 -22.55
N ASP A 76 -8.48 -1.98 -22.26
CA ASP A 76 -7.50 -1.14 -22.95
C ASP A 76 -6.09 -1.48 -22.44
N LYS A 77 -5.34 -2.21 -23.28
CA LYS A 77 -3.98 -2.65 -22.95
C LYS A 77 -2.99 -1.50 -22.81
N THR A 78 -3.20 -0.40 -23.52
CA THR A 78 -2.31 0.76 -23.48
C THR A 78 -2.46 1.48 -22.15
N VAL A 79 -3.70 1.76 -21.74
CA VAL A 79 -3.98 2.41 -20.45
C VAL A 79 -3.60 1.50 -19.28
N MET A 80 -3.90 0.19 -19.37
CA MET A 80 -3.50 -0.78 -18.35
C MET A 80 -1.98 -0.82 -18.17
N ARG A 81 -1.21 -0.78 -19.27
CA ARG A 81 0.25 -0.72 -19.21
C ARG A 81 0.74 0.57 -18.56
N ALA A 82 0.18 1.73 -18.96
CA ALA A 82 0.53 3.01 -18.35
C ALA A 82 0.23 3.03 -16.83
N ALA A 83 -0.93 2.50 -16.42
CA ALA A 83 -1.30 2.38 -15.00
C ALA A 83 -0.34 1.43 -14.25
N THR A 84 0.05 0.31 -14.86
CA THR A 84 1.06 -0.61 -14.29
C THR A 84 2.42 0.07 -14.13
N GLU A 85 2.81 0.89 -15.10
CA GLU A 85 4.08 1.64 -15.08
C GLU A 85 4.08 2.77 -14.05
N SER A 86 2.90 3.29 -13.70
CA SER A 86 2.73 4.37 -12.70
C SER A 86 3.02 3.95 -11.26
N PHE A 87 3.06 2.64 -10.97
CA PHE A 87 3.39 2.11 -9.66
C PHE A 87 4.90 1.82 -9.50
N PRO A 88 5.50 2.17 -8.34
CA PRO A 88 4.87 2.84 -7.19
C PRO A 88 4.60 4.33 -7.49
N MET A 89 3.44 4.83 -7.06
CA MET A 89 2.94 6.18 -7.33
C MET A 89 3.49 7.17 -6.31
N LEU A 90 4.10 8.27 -6.77
CA LEU A 90 4.57 9.33 -5.89
C LEU A 90 3.37 10.02 -5.20
N ILE A 91 3.35 10.00 -3.86
CA ILE A 91 2.34 10.72 -3.07
C ILE A 91 2.69 12.20 -3.02
N GLU A 92 3.93 12.52 -2.64
CA GLU A 92 4.40 13.89 -2.55
C GLU A 92 5.94 13.96 -2.62
N ARG A 93 6.48 14.99 -3.27
CA ARG A 93 7.90 15.38 -3.18
C ARG A 93 8.06 16.40 -2.08
N GLU A 94 9.05 16.21 -1.22
CA GLU A 94 9.42 17.22 -0.23
C GLU A 94 9.76 18.56 -0.90
N GLY A 95 9.17 19.66 -0.41
CA GLY A 95 9.27 21.01 -0.99
C GLY A 95 8.03 21.51 -1.75
N ALA A 96 7.05 20.66 -2.04
CA ALA A 96 5.86 21.03 -2.84
C ALA A 96 4.74 21.77 -2.06
N ARG A 97 4.77 21.77 -0.71
CA ARG A 97 3.86 22.56 0.13
C ARG A 97 4.63 23.66 0.87
N LEU A 98 4.30 24.90 0.53
CA LEU A 98 4.73 26.12 1.23
C LEU A 98 4.45 26.00 2.74
N GLY A 99 5.49 26.09 3.58
CA GLY A 99 5.35 26.58 4.95
C GLY A 99 5.37 25.58 6.12
N ALA A 100 5.73 24.31 5.94
CA ALA A 100 6.04 23.45 7.09
C ALA A 100 7.48 23.77 7.60
N PRO A 101 7.66 24.33 8.81
CA PRO A 101 9.00 24.62 9.33
C PRO A 101 9.65 23.35 9.86
N GLY A 102 10.93 23.14 9.52
CA GLY A 102 11.82 22.28 10.28
C GLY A 102 11.88 20.82 9.86
N ALA A 103 12.66 20.53 8.83
CA ALA A 103 13.63 19.44 8.82
C ALA A 103 14.64 19.76 7.71
N GLY A 104 15.88 20.09 8.08
CA GLY A 104 16.93 20.23 7.09
C GLY A 104 17.33 18.85 6.56
N GLY A 105 17.48 18.71 5.24
CA GLY A 105 18.33 17.68 4.65
C GLY A 105 17.66 16.70 3.68
N GLY A 106 17.71 17.02 2.38
CA GLY A 106 17.69 16.04 1.28
C GLY A 106 16.32 15.62 0.75
N GLU A 107 16.16 15.64 -0.58
CA GLU A 107 14.95 15.20 -1.29
C GLU A 107 14.60 13.76 -0.94
N SER A 108 13.52 13.58 -0.18
CA SER A 108 12.94 12.25 0.03
C SER A 108 11.52 12.17 -0.50
N GLU A 109 11.16 10.98 -0.97
CA GLU A 109 9.94 10.75 -1.73
C GLU A 109 9.19 9.57 -1.12
N VAL A 110 7.91 9.77 -0.80
CA VAL A 110 7.01 8.72 -0.34
C VAL A 110 6.14 8.27 -1.50
N PHE A 111 6.08 6.97 -1.73
CA PHE A 111 5.32 6.36 -2.81
C PHE A 111 4.31 5.36 -2.27
N TYR A 112 3.13 5.32 -2.89
CA TYR A 112 2.14 4.27 -2.75
C TYR A 112 2.44 3.13 -3.73
N ASN A 113 2.61 1.90 -3.25
CA ASN A 113 3.08 0.81 -4.10
C ASN A 113 2.03 0.22 -5.03
N GLY A 114 0.75 0.31 -4.66
CA GLY A 114 -0.31 -0.48 -5.29
C GLY A 114 -0.05 -1.99 -5.21
N PHE A 115 -0.73 -2.75 -6.06
CA PHE A 115 -0.65 -4.21 -6.12
C PHE A 115 -0.79 -4.90 -4.75
N ASN A 116 -1.74 -4.41 -3.94
CA ASN A 116 -1.97 -4.86 -2.57
C ASN A 116 -2.14 -6.39 -2.49
N SER A 117 -1.81 -6.95 -1.33
CA SER A 117 -1.84 -8.39 -1.10
C SER A 117 -3.17 -8.82 -0.50
N GLU A 118 -3.73 -9.92 -1.00
CA GLU A 118 -4.84 -10.60 -0.34
C GLU A 118 -4.44 -11.13 1.05
N LYS A 119 -3.16 -11.43 1.26
CA LYS A 119 -2.63 -11.91 2.55
C LYS A 119 -2.65 -10.87 3.67
N SER A 120 -2.79 -9.60 3.31
CA SER A 120 -2.88 -8.46 4.23
C SER A 120 -4.24 -7.78 4.13
N PHE A 121 -5.28 -8.52 3.73
CA PHE A 121 -6.65 -8.01 3.54
C PHE A 121 -6.78 -6.75 2.65
N GLY A 122 -5.78 -6.46 1.82
CA GLY A 122 -5.76 -5.26 1.00
C GLY A 122 -5.08 -4.04 1.60
N ALA A 123 -4.31 -4.18 2.68
CA ALA A 123 -3.52 -3.10 3.25
C ALA A 123 -2.66 -2.40 2.19
N ASN A 124 -2.61 -1.07 2.31
CA ASN A 124 -1.78 -0.23 1.48
C ASN A 124 -0.33 -0.31 1.96
N SER A 125 0.60 -0.50 1.04
CA SER A 125 2.04 -0.45 1.35
C SER A 125 2.71 0.74 0.69
N TYR A 126 3.80 1.19 1.29
CA TYR A 126 4.49 2.40 0.88
C TYR A 126 5.99 2.19 0.74
N PHE A 127 6.60 2.89 -0.21
CA PHE A 127 8.05 2.93 -0.37
C PHE A 127 8.55 4.33 -0.06
N ILE A 128 9.55 4.46 0.81
CA ILE A 128 10.17 5.71 1.17
C ILE A 128 11.60 5.68 0.62
N ARG A 129 11.87 6.55 -0.36
CA ARG A 129 13.22 6.74 -0.88
C ARG A 129 13.98 7.65 0.07
N HIS A 130 15.11 7.18 0.59
CA HIS A 130 15.88 7.88 1.61
C HIS A 130 17.39 7.70 1.40
N PRO A 131 18.22 8.75 1.56
CA PRO A 131 19.67 8.70 1.30
C PRO A 131 20.42 7.65 2.13
N ASP A 132 19.98 7.39 3.37
CA ASP A 132 20.63 6.42 4.26
C ASP A 132 20.08 4.98 4.13
N GLY A 133 19.28 4.73 3.09
CA GLY A 133 18.67 3.43 2.82
C GLY A 133 17.15 3.52 2.77
N ASN A 134 16.57 2.91 1.73
CA ASN A 134 15.14 2.97 1.47
C ASN A 134 14.34 2.09 2.42
N TRP A 135 13.10 2.52 2.71
CA TRP A 135 12.18 1.79 3.56
C TRP A 135 10.98 1.30 2.75
N LEU A 136 10.56 0.08 3.02
CA LEU A 136 9.27 -0.46 2.62
C LEU A 136 8.41 -0.53 3.89
N VAL A 137 7.24 0.13 3.88
CA VAL A 137 6.26 0.11 4.98
C VAL A 137 5.13 -0.81 4.57
N ASP A 138 5.00 -1.92 5.29
CA ASP A 138 4.22 -3.11 4.93
C ASP A 138 4.58 -3.61 3.52
N ALA A 139 4.02 -4.73 3.06
CA ALA A 139 4.45 -5.29 1.78
C ALA A 139 3.31 -5.48 0.76
N PRO A 140 3.50 -5.02 -0.49
CA PRO A 140 2.61 -5.39 -1.58
C PRO A 140 2.86 -6.85 -1.99
N ARG A 141 2.13 -7.33 -2.99
CA ARG A 141 2.44 -8.61 -3.63
C ARG A 141 3.83 -8.57 -4.26
N TYR A 142 4.58 -9.67 -4.10
CA TYR A 142 5.88 -9.83 -4.71
C TYR A 142 5.75 -10.04 -6.21
N MET A 143 6.05 -8.98 -6.96
CA MET A 143 5.95 -8.99 -8.41
C MET A 143 7.19 -8.41 -9.08
N LYS A 144 7.57 -9.00 -10.22
CA LYS A 144 8.78 -8.61 -10.96
C LYS A 144 8.82 -7.11 -11.25
N LYS A 145 7.70 -6.49 -11.64
CA LYS A 145 7.63 -5.04 -11.91
C LYS A 145 8.06 -4.20 -10.71
N LEU A 146 7.55 -4.51 -9.52
CA LEU A 146 7.90 -3.76 -8.30
C LEU A 146 9.35 -4.04 -7.91
N VAL A 147 9.79 -5.30 -7.95
CA VAL A 147 11.19 -5.68 -7.69
C VAL A 147 12.15 -4.91 -8.59
N ASP A 148 11.97 -4.98 -9.91
CA ASP A 148 12.81 -4.27 -10.88
C ASP A 148 12.78 -2.74 -10.63
N THR A 149 11.64 -2.21 -10.17
CA THR A 149 11.49 -0.77 -9.90
C THR A 149 12.23 -0.37 -8.62
N PHE A 150 12.09 -1.13 -7.55
CA PHE A 150 12.83 -0.89 -6.31
C PHE A 150 14.35 -1.02 -6.52
N GLU A 151 14.81 -2.00 -7.32
CA GLU A 151 16.23 -2.10 -7.72
C GLU A 151 16.73 -0.81 -8.39
N ARG A 152 15.98 -0.27 -9.36
CA ARG A 152 16.32 1.00 -10.02
C ARG A 152 16.27 2.20 -9.06
N MET A 153 15.51 2.10 -7.99
CA MET A 153 15.37 3.14 -6.95
C MET A 153 16.38 2.98 -5.80
N GLY A 154 17.33 2.04 -5.90
CA GLY A 154 18.39 1.84 -4.90
C GLY A 154 18.17 0.67 -3.94
N GLY A 155 17.20 -0.19 -4.21
CA GLY A 155 16.87 -1.36 -3.40
C GLY A 155 16.01 -1.04 -2.17
N ILE A 156 15.90 -1.99 -1.25
CA ILE A 156 15.19 -1.84 0.03
C ILE A 156 16.18 -2.21 1.14
N THR A 157 16.35 -1.33 2.12
CA THR A 157 17.22 -1.56 3.27
C THR A 157 16.43 -2.03 4.49
N TYR A 158 15.26 -1.43 4.72
CA TYR A 158 14.40 -1.73 5.85
C TYR A 158 12.99 -2.08 5.36
N ILE A 159 12.37 -3.06 6.01
CA ILE A 159 10.95 -3.36 5.87
C ILE A 159 10.33 -3.17 7.25
N PHE A 160 9.57 -2.10 7.42
CA PHE A 160 8.81 -1.85 8.64
C PHE A 160 7.43 -2.48 8.51
N LEU A 161 7.04 -3.29 9.51
CA LEU A 161 5.78 -3.99 9.56
C LEU A 161 4.95 -3.41 10.69
N THR A 162 3.77 -2.91 10.35
CA THR A 162 2.88 -2.25 11.30
C THR A 162 2.29 -3.22 12.31
N HIS A 163 1.91 -4.43 11.89
CA HIS A 163 1.45 -5.54 12.74
C HIS A 163 1.53 -6.90 12.00
N GLU A 164 1.14 -7.98 12.69
CA GLU A 164 1.17 -9.36 12.17
C GLU A 164 0.26 -9.65 10.97
N ASP A 165 -0.79 -8.85 10.72
CA ASP A 165 -1.69 -9.08 9.58
C ASP A 165 -1.15 -8.46 8.27
N ASP A 166 -0.35 -7.39 8.37
CA ASP A 166 0.08 -6.58 7.21
C ASP A 166 1.45 -6.97 6.63
N ILE A 167 1.83 -8.23 6.85
CA ILE A 167 3.10 -8.80 6.41
C ILE A 167 3.21 -8.92 4.89
N GLY A 168 2.08 -9.17 4.21
CA GLY A 168 2.05 -9.33 2.75
C GLY A 168 3.08 -10.34 2.23
N ASP A 169 3.97 -9.90 1.33
CA ASP A 169 5.12 -10.68 0.86
C ASP A 169 6.48 -10.17 1.39
N ALA A 170 6.51 -9.51 2.55
CA ALA A 170 7.72 -8.98 3.18
C ALA A 170 8.89 -9.97 3.24
N PRO A 171 8.71 -11.26 3.59
CA PRO A 171 9.82 -12.24 3.58
C PRO A 171 10.51 -12.38 2.21
N ARG A 172 9.74 -12.28 1.12
CA ARG A 172 10.28 -12.41 -0.23
C ARG A 172 11.09 -11.18 -0.61
N TYR A 173 10.60 -9.99 -0.27
CA TYR A 173 11.33 -8.74 -0.45
C TYR A 173 12.60 -8.72 0.39
N ALA A 174 12.54 -9.10 1.66
CA ALA A 174 13.70 -9.15 2.54
C ALA A 174 14.78 -10.08 2.01
N LYS A 175 14.40 -11.29 1.58
CA LYS A 175 15.33 -12.26 0.98
C LYS A 175 15.98 -11.74 -0.30
N HIS A 176 15.23 -11.06 -1.16
CA HIS A 176 15.75 -10.54 -2.44
C HIS A 176 16.72 -9.37 -2.24
N PHE A 177 16.36 -8.42 -1.38
CA PHE A 177 17.11 -7.19 -1.17
C PHE A 177 18.15 -7.26 -0.03
N GLY A 178 18.13 -8.32 0.77
CA GLY A 178 18.90 -8.38 2.03
C GLY A 178 18.40 -7.37 3.05
N ALA A 179 17.10 -7.02 2.99
CA ALA A 179 16.50 -5.98 3.83
C ALA A 179 16.21 -6.50 5.24
N LYS A 180 16.34 -5.62 6.24
CA LYS A 180 16.01 -5.92 7.63
C LYS A 180 14.51 -5.71 7.88
N ARG A 181 13.82 -6.76 8.29
CA ARG A 181 12.43 -6.71 8.75
C ARG A 181 12.39 -6.21 10.19
N ILE A 182 11.52 -5.24 10.41
CA ILE A 182 11.28 -4.60 11.70
C ILE A 182 9.86 -4.92 12.11
N ILE A 183 9.67 -5.57 13.27
CA ILE A 183 8.36 -5.94 13.82
C ILE A 183 8.39 -5.86 15.34
N HIS A 184 7.24 -5.70 15.98
CA HIS A 184 7.14 -5.72 17.43
C HIS A 184 7.23 -7.15 17.99
N ARG A 185 7.73 -7.30 19.21
CA ARG A 185 7.91 -8.60 19.87
C ARG A 185 6.60 -9.38 20.04
N ALA A 186 5.51 -8.68 20.33
CA ALA A 186 4.20 -9.30 20.51
C ALA A 186 3.64 -9.92 19.22
N ASP A 187 4.07 -9.42 18.05
CA ASP A 187 3.64 -9.89 16.72
C ASP A 187 4.76 -10.71 16.03
N ALA A 188 5.83 -11.04 16.75
CA ALA A 188 7.02 -11.66 16.16
C ALA A 188 6.77 -13.06 15.61
N ASP A 189 5.71 -13.76 16.03
CA ASP A 189 5.35 -15.08 15.50
C ASP A 189 5.00 -15.02 14.00
N ALA A 190 4.55 -13.86 13.49
CA ALA A 190 4.32 -13.64 12.07
C ALA A 190 5.62 -13.52 11.25
N GLN A 191 6.72 -13.11 11.90
CA GLN A 191 8.06 -12.94 11.32
C GLN A 191 9.16 -13.37 12.31
N PRO A 192 9.25 -14.68 12.65
CA PRO A 192 10.07 -15.14 13.77
C PRO A 192 11.57 -14.95 13.55
N ASP A 193 11.98 -14.71 12.30
CA ASP A 193 13.36 -14.45 11.89
C ASP A 193 13.63 -12.97 11.54
N ALA A 194 12.74 -12.06 11.95
CA ALA A 194 12.93 -10.62 11.73
C ALA A 194 14.23 -10.11 12.37
N GLU A 195 14.96 -9.29 11.62
CA GLU A 195 16.30 -8.85 11.98
C GLU A 195 16.32 -7.76 13.05
N TRP A 196 15.21 -7.05 13.24
CA TRP A 196 15.07 -6.00 14.24
C TRP A 196 13.73 -6.11 14.96
N ILE A 197 13.76 -6.61 16.19
CA ILE A 197 12.57 -6.67 17.04
C ILE A 197 12.47 -5.42 17.90
N ILE A 198 11.34 -4.72 17.81
CA ILE A 198 10.95 -3.65 18.75
C ILE A 198 10.29 -4.29 19.95
N ASP A 199 10.59 -3.79 21.14
CA ASP A 199 10.10 -4.36 22.39
C ASP A 199 9.78 -3.23 23.38
N GLY A 200 8.66 -3.38 24.09
CA GLY A 200 8.12 -2.35 24.98
C GLY A 200 7.28 -1.29 24.26
N LEU A 201 6.82 -0.31 25.04
CA LEU A 201 5.85 0.71 24.59
C LEU A 201 6.48 2.09 24.34
N ASP A 202 7.77 2.25 24.63
CA ASP A 202 8.46 3.51 24.42
C ASP A 202 8.70 3.76 22.92
N THR A 203 8.64 5.03 22.52
CA THR A 203 9.00 5.43 21.15
C THR A 203 10.48 5.13 20.90
N VAL A 204 10.77 4.50 19.76
CA VAL A 204 12.13 4.19 19.32
C VAL A 204 12.56 5.16 18.23
N GLU A 205 13.62 5.92 18.51
CA GLU A 205 14.32 6.77 17.52
C GLU A 205 15.18 5.87 16.61
N ALA A 206 14.61 5.42 15.48
CA ALA A 206 15.29 4.50 14.56
C ALA A 206 16.41 5.21 13.76
N SER A 207 16.20 6.48 13.42
CA SER A 207 17.19 7.40 12.88
C SER A 207 16.72 8.86 13.07
N PRO A 208 17.51 9.90 12.73
CA PRO A 208 17.07 11.29 12.88
C PRO A 208 15.73 11.64 12.22
N ASP A 209 15.38 10.91 11.15
CA ASP A 209 14.16 11.14 10.36
C ASP A 209 13.03 10.14 10.65
N PHE A 210 13.31 9.06 11.38
CA PHE A 210 12.38 7.94 11.56
C PHE A 210 12.18 7.60 13.04
N ARG A 211 10.91 7.62 13.46
CA ARG A 211 10.49 7.22 14.80
C ARG A 211 9.48 6.10 14.70
N ILE A 212 9.70 5.03 15.45
CA ILE A 212 8.77 3.90 15.57
C ILE A 212 8.01 4.10 16.88
N ILE A 213 6.69 4.09 16.81
CA ILE A 213 5.80 4.37 17.93
C ILE A 213 4.93 3.12 18.16
N PRO A 214 5.22 2.32 19.20
CA PRO A 214 4.30 1.26 19.61
C PRO A 214 2.92 1.83 19.94
N VAL A 215 1.89 1.25 19.33
CA VAL A 215 0.49 1.66 19.44
C VAL A 215 -0.40 0.41 19.55
N PRO A 216 -0.26 -0.39 20.62
CA PRO A 216 -1.07 -1.59 20.79
C PRO A 216 -2.56 -1.23 20.71
N GLY A 217 -3.34 -2.04 19.98
CA GLY A 217 -4.75 -1.77 19.76
C GLY A 217 -5.40 -2.74 18.77
N HIS A 218 -5.00 -2.66 17.49
CA HIS A 218 -5.46 -3.61 16.46
C HIS A 218 -4.90 -5.01 16.74
N THR A 219 -3.59 -5.09 16.95
CA THR A 219 -2.87 -6.21 17.56
C THR A 219 -2.10 -5.72 18.79
N ASP A 220 -1.65 -6.65 19.64
CA ASP A 220 -0.80 -6.33 20.79
C ASP A 220 0.57 -5.76 20.37
N GLY A 221 1.05 -6.09 19.16
CA GLY A 221 2.29 -5.59 18.59
C GLY A 221 2.13 -4.50 17.53
N SER A 222 0.96 -3.88 17.44
CA SER A 222 0.75 -2.77 16.50
C SER A 222 1.72 -1.61 16.73
N MET A 223 2.30 -1.09 15.65
CA MET A 223 3.23 0.04 15.64
C MET A 223 2.93 1.00 14.50
N ALA A 224 3.24 2.27 14.71
CA ALA A 224 3.23 3.29 13.68
C ALA A 224 4.66 3.78 13.36
N LEU A 225 4.91 4.11 12.10
CA LEU A 225 6.16 4.75 11.67
C LEU A 225 5.90 6.23 11.39
N LEU A 226 6.61 7.10 12.11
CA LEU A 226 6.61 8.54 11.88
C LEU A 226 7.88 8.93 11.13
N TYR A 227 7.69 9.43 9.92
CA TYR A 227 8.75 9.91 9.04
C TYR A 227 8.74 11.45 8.94
N ARG A 228 9.86 12.08 9.32
CA ARG A 228 10.10 13.54 9.30
C ARG A 228 9.00 14.39 9.92
N ASN A 229 8.35 13.89 10.97
CA ASN A 229 7.22 14.57 11.63
C ASN A 229 6.08 14.97 10.67
N ARG A 230 5.95 14.25 9.55
CA ARG A 230 5.08 14.63 8.44
C ARG A 230 4.20 13.50 7.97
N TYR A 231 4.76 12.31 7.82
CA TYR A 231 4.03 11.12 7.39
C TYR A 231 3.95 10.15 8.56
N LEU A 232 2.74 9.80 8.95
CA LEU A 232 2.49 8.76 9.95
C LEU A 232 1.84 7.57 9.24
N PHE A 233 2.54 6.44 9.21
CA PHE A 233 2.04 5.17 8.70
C PHE A 233 1.54 4.36 9.89
N THR A 234 0.24 4.10 9.95
CA THR A 234 -0.42 3.61 11.18
C THR A 234 -0.81 2.14 11.16
N GLY A 235 -0.67 1.46 10.02
CA GLY A 235 -1.40 0.21 9.76
C GLY A 235 -2.88 0.41 10.05
N ASP A 236 -3.50 -0.61 10.64
CA ASP A 236 -4.91 -0.59 11.02
C ASP A 236 -5.21 0.12 12.35
N HIS A 237 -4.21 0.71 13.04
CA HIS A 237 -4.46 1.38 14.32
C HIS A 237 -5.45 2.56 14.22
N MET A 238 -5.48 3.23 13.07
CA MET A 238 -6.41 4.33 12.77
C MET A 238 -7.45 3.94 11.71
N ALA A 239 -7.56 2.66 11.37
CA ALA A 239 -8.65 2.17 10.53
C ALA A 239 -9.93 2.16 11.38
N TRP A 240 -10.99 2.77 10.85
CA TRP A 240 -12.28 2.84 11.52
C TRP A 240 -13.38 2.57 10.49
N ASP A 241 -14.37 1.77 10.89
CA ASP A 241 -15.59 1.46 10.11
C ASP A 241 -16.63 2.61 10.17
#